data_AF-A0A967GUJ7-F1
#
_entry.id   AF-A0A967GUJ7-F1
#
_cell.length_a   1.000
_cell.length_b   1.000
_cell.length_c   1.000
_cell.angle_alpha   90.00
_cell.angle_beta   90.00
_cell.angle_gamma   90.00
#
_symmetry.space_group_name_H-M   'P 1'
#
loop_
_entity.id
_entity.type
_entity.pdbx_description
1 polymer ?
#
loop_
_entity_poly.entity_id
_entity_poly.type
_entity_poly.pdbx_seq_one_letter_code
_entity_poly.pdbx_strand_id
1 'polypeptide(L)'
;MPGAVHAVIGTDDGRVSEEALALFNDLKPEGDAAEFTNEVVEGVVANAEEAFQVCARTIEALQTIGFFGADKIVWLKGANFLADDRTGGAERTKAGVDALL
;
A
#
# COMPACT_ATOMS: atom_id res chain seq x y z
N MET A 1 15.75 10.41 3.77
CA MET A 1 15.33 10.93 2.44
C MET A 1 13.88 10.51 2.27
N PRO A 2 12.98 11.31 1.65
CA PRO A 2 11.65 10.81 1.31
C PRO A 2 11.84 9.62 0.37
N GLY A 3 11.24 8.47 0.70
CA GLY A 3 11.26 7.29 -0.16
C GLY A 3 10.45 7.54 -1.44
N ALA A 4 10.74 6.80 -2.50
CA ALA A 4 9.96 6.90 -3.73
C ALA A 4 8.58 6.23 -3.54
N VAL A 5 7.51 6.95 -3.87
CA VAL A 5 6.13 6.42 -3.87
C VAL A 5 5.76 6.02 -5.29
N HIS A 6 5.16 4.84 -5.47
CA HIS A 6 4.72 4.35 -6.77
C HIS A 6 3.25 3.96 -6.69
N ALA A 7 2.48 4.27 -7.75
CA ALA A 7 1.08 3.94 -7.85
C ALA A 7 0.81 3.25 -9.19
N VAL A 8 0.22 2.06 -9.14
CA VAL A 8 -0.29 1.34 -10.31
C VAL A 8 -1.80 1.43 -10.25
N ILE A 9 -2.38 2.16 -11.20
CA ILE A 9 -3.83 2.43 -11.27
C ILE A 9 -4.33 2.15 -12.69
N GLY A 10 -5.58 1.70 -12.80
CA GLY A 10 -6.18 1.36 -14.09
C GLY A 10 -7.59 0.83 -13.91
N THR A 11 -8.28 0.61 -15.03
CA THR A 11 -9.66 0.09 -15.06
C THR A 11 -9.72 -1.43 -15.27
N ASP A 12 -8.57 -2.09 -15.44
CA ASP A 12 -8.44 -3.53 -15.59
C ASP A 12 -7.72 -4.09 -14.37
N ASP A 13 -8.50 -4.61 -13.42
CA ASP A 13 -8.02 -5.11 -12.13
C ASP A 13 -6.96 -6.21 -12.29
N GLY A 14 -7.10 -7.05 -13.32
CA GLY A 14 -6.16 -8.14 -13.60
C GLY A 14 -4.79 -7.58 -13.98
N ARG A 15 -4.78 -6.64 -14.94
CA ARG A 15 -3.54 -5.98 -15.38
C ARG A 15 -2.89 -5.15 -14.29
N VAL A 16 -3.69 -4.39 -13.52
CA VAL A 16 -3.18 -3.60 -12.39
C VAL A 16 -2.52 -4.52 -11.36
N SER A 17 -3.14 -5.65 -11.04
CA SER A 17 -2.60 -6.63 -10.09
C SER A 17 -1.29 -7.25 -10.58
N GLU A 18 -1.20 -7.59 -11.88
CA GLU A 18 0.00 -8.15 -12.49
C GLU A 18 1.15 -7.14 -12.51
N GLU A 19 0.89 -5.91 -12.98
CA GLU A 19 1.89 -4.83 -13.05
C GLU A 19 2.37 -4.42 -11.66
N ALA A 20 1.47 -4.34 -10.67
CA ALA A 20 1.84 -4.03 -9.28
C ALA A 20 2.70 -5.14 -8.65
N LEU A 21 2.40 -6.41 -8.93
CA LEU A 21 3.20 -7.54 -8.46
C LEU A 21 4.59 -7.55 -9.12
N ALA A 22 4.67 -7.27 -10.41
CA ALA A 22 5.94 -7.17 -11.13
C ALA A 22 6.80 -6.04 -10.53
N LEU A 23 6.22 -4.87 -10.31
CA LEU A 23 6.90 -3.73 -9.70
C LEU A 23 7.37 -4.02 -8.27
N PHE A 24 6.53 -4.65 -7.43
CA PHE A 24 6.92 -5.04 -6.08
C PHE A 24 8.13 -6.00 -6.09
N ASN A 25 8.15 -6.97 -7.02
CA ASN A 25 9.26 -7.90 -7.14
C ASN A 25 10.55 -7.27 -7.70
N ASP A 26 10.45 -6.22 -8.50
CA ASP A 26 11.60 -5.47 -9.03
C ASP A 26 12.22 -4.56 -7.97
N LEU A 27 11.38 -3.94 -7.13
CA LEU A 27 11.84 -3.01 -6.11
C LEU A 27 12.30 -3.70 -4.83
N LYS A 28 11.75 -4.88 -4.50
CA LYS A 28 12.05 -5.53 -3.21
C LYS A 28 13.58 -5.74 -3.07
N PRO A 29 14.16 -5.45 -1.90
CA PRO A 29 15.57 -5.73 -1.65
C PRO A 29 15.89 -7.20 -1.96
N GLU A 30 17.08 -7.48 -2.48
CA GLU A 30 17.56 -8.85 -2.70
C GLU A 30 18.28 -9.40 -1.45
N GLY A 31 18.39 -10.73 -1.35
CA GLY A 31 19.14 -11.43 -0.29
C GLY A 31 18.27 -12.03 0.82
N ASP A 32 18.91 -12.68 1.80
CA ASP A 32 18.23 -13.48 2.83
C ASP A 32 17.28 -12.67 3.74
N ALA A 33 17.50 -11.36 3.86
CA ALA A 33 16.64 -10.46 4.63
C ALA A 33 15.43 -9.95 3.83
N ALA A 34 15.38 -10.16 2.50
CA ALA A 34 14.33 -9.68 1.62
C ALA A 34 12.93 -10.18 2.02
N GLU A 35 12.83 -11.45 2.41
CA GLU A 35 11.55 -12.06 2.79
C GLU A 35 11.01 -11.53 4.12
N PHE A 36 11.88 -10.96 4.96
CA PHE A 36 11.53 -10.50 6.31
C PHE A 36 11.44 -8.98 6.43
N THR A 37 11.84 -8.25 5.40
CA THR A 37 11.90 -6.78 5.42
C THR A 37 10.67 -6.14 4.81
N ASN A 38 10.04 -6.79 3.83
CA ASN A 38 8.91 -6.22 3.09
C ASN A 38 7.57 -6.53 3.75
N GLU A 39 6.63 -5.59 3.65
CA GLU A 39 5.33 -5.67 4.31
C GLU A 39 4.20 -5.44 3.31
N VAL A 40 3.21 -6.33 3.29
CA VAL A 40 2.04 -6.21 2.42
C VAL A 40 0.82 -5.91 3.28
N VAL A 41 0.17 -4.78 3.01
CA VAL A 41 -1.09 -4.40 3.64
C VAL A 41 -2.22 -4.64 2.63
N GLU A 42 -3.12 -5.58 2.93
CA GLU A 42 -4.29 -5.85 2.11
C GLU A 42 -5.29 -4.68 2.23
N GLY A 43 -5.54 -4.02 1.10
CA GLY A 43 -6.33 -2.79 0.99
C GLY A 43 -7.73 -2.97 0.42
N VAL A 44 -8.16 -4.21 0.16
CA VAL A 44 -9.54 -4.49 -0.21
C VAL A 44 -10.42 -4.35 1.03
N VAL A 45 -11.28 -3.32 1.03
CA VAL A 45 -12.16 -2.99 2.16
C VAL A 45 -13.63 -2.98 1.77
N ALA A 46 -14.50 -3.15 2.75
CA ALA A 46 -15.95 -3.14 2.58
C ALA A 46 -16.60 -1.78 2.88
N ASN A 47 -15.90 -0.88 3.58
CA ASN A 47 -16.44 0.43 3.99
C ASN A 47 -15.34 1.47 4.31
N ALA A 48 -15.79 2.69 4.58
CA ALA A 48 -14.90 3.85 4.78
C ALA A 48 -14.10 3.79 6.09
N GLU A 49 -14.59 3.13 7.14
CA GLU A 49 -13.84 2.98 8.38
C GLU A 49 -12.69 1.98 8.21
N GLU A 50 -12.94 0.87 7.50
CA GLU A 50 -11.89 -0.07 7.12
C GLU A 50 -10.84 0.59 6.22
N ALA A 51 -11.24 1.45 5.27
CA ALA A 51 -10.32 2.22 4.44
C ALA A 51 -9.38 3.09 5.29
N PHE A 52 -9.94 3.82 6.27
CA PHE A 52 -9.16 4.62 7.22
C PHE A 52 -8.18 3.76 8.02
N GLN A 53 -8.63 2.62 8.55
CA GLN A 53 -7.80 1.71 9.34
C GLN A 53 -6.69 1.07 8.50
N VAL A 54 -6.95 0.72 7.24
CA VAL A 54 -5.92 0.26 6.30
C VAL A 54 -4.86 1.32 6.07
N CYS A 55 -5.26 2.58 5.87
CA CYS A 55 -4.31 3.69 5.72
C CYS A 55 -3.44 3.84 6.98
N ALA A 56 -4.05 3.81 8.18
CA ALA A 56 -3.33 3.87 9.44
C ALA A 56 -2.31 2.72 9.59
N ARG A 57 -2.70 1.48 9.28
CA ARG A 57 -1.78 0.32 9.28
C ARG A 57 -0.63 0.48 8.27
N THR A 58 -0.92 1.05 7.10
CA THR A 58 0.12 1.34 6.09
C THR A 58 1.13 2.36 6.62
N ILE A 59 0.69 3.36 7.37
CA ILE A 59 1.56 4.34 8.03
C ILE A 59 2.39 3.68 9.13
N GLU A 60 1.77 2.86 9.99
CA GLU A 60 2.48 2.09 11.03
C GLU A 60 3.57 1.20 10.43
N ALA A 61 3.25 0.51 9.33
CA ALA A 61 4.20 -0.23 8.54
C ALA A 61 5.34 0.68 8.07
N LEU A 62 5.06 1.79 7.37
CA LEU A 62 6.10 2.72 6.89
C LEU A 62 6.99 3.29 7.99
N GLN A 63 6.46 3.48 9.20
CA GLN A 63 7.19 4.01 10.36
C GLN A 63 8.02 2.95 11.11
N THR A 64 7.86 1.67 10.78
CA THR A 64 8.65 0.58 11.35
C THR A 64 9.87 0.32 10.48
N ILE A 65 11.07 0.31 11.08
CA ILE A 65 12.31 0.02 10.36
C ILE A 65 12.30 -1.44 9.89
N GLY A 66 12.81 -1.72 8.68
CA GLY A 66 13.04 -3.08 8.21
C GLY A 66 13.92 -3.88 9.18
N PHE A 67 13.70 -5.20 9.23
CA PHE A 67 14.55 -6.06 10.06
C PHE A 67 16.03 -5.87 9.72
N PHE A 68 16.87 -5.86 10.74
CA PHE A 68 18.32 -5.62 10.64
C PHE A 68 18.72 -4.25 10.05
N GLY A 69 17.82 -3.27 10.04
CA GLY A 69 18.10 -1.93 9.53
C GLY A 69 18.21 -1.88 8.00
N ALA A 70 17.74 -2.92 7.31
CA ALA A 70 17.70 -2.97 5.86
C ALA A 70 16.58 -2.08 5.30
N ASP A 71 16.71 -1.75 4.02
CA ASP A 71 15.65 -1.08 3.27
C ASP A 71 14.37 -1.91 3.29
N LYS A 72 13.22 -1.22 3.31
CA LYS A 72 11.90 -1.84 3.38
C LYS A 72 10.99 -1.27 2.32
N ILE A 73 10.18 -2.16 1.73
CA ILE A 73 9.00 -1.79 0.95
C ILE A 73 7.74 -2.13 1.71
N VAL A 74 6.80 -1.18 1.72
CA VAL A 74 5.43 -1.39 2.17
C VAL A 74 4.53 -1.31 0.95
N TRP A 75 3.79 -2.38 0.69
CA TRP A 75 2.83 -2.44 -0.42
C TRP A 75 1.41 -2.44 0.10
N LEU A 76 0.70 -1.33 -0.10
CA LEU A 76 -0.74 -1.26 0.04
C LEU A 76 -1.40 -1.87 -1.20
N LYS A 77 -1.84 -3.12 -1.09
CA LYS A 77 -2.26 -3.96 -2.21
C LYS A 77 -3.77 -3.91 -2.40
N GLY A 78 -4.23 -3.67 -3.63
CA GLY A 78 -5.64 -3.76 -3.98
C GLY A 78 -6.53 -2.73 -3.26
N ALA A 79 -6.04 -1.50 -3.07
CA ALA A 79 -6.77 -0.41 -2.42
C ALA A 79 -8.01 0.04 -3.23
N ASN A 80 -9.08 -0.75 -3.16
CA ASN A 80 -10.34 -0.51 -3.88
C ASN A 80 -11.02 0.81 -3.46
N PHE A 81 -10.73 1.31 -2.26
CA PHE A 81 -11.23 2.58 -1.74
C PHE A 81 -10.63 3.82 -2.43
N LEU A 82 -9.69 3.65 -3.37
CA LEU A 82 -9.24 4.74 -4.25
C LEU A 82 -10.14 4.91 -5.49
N ALA A 83 -11.13 4.03 -5.69
CA ALA A 83 -12.11 4.16 -6.76
C ALA A 83 -13.11 5.29 -6.51
N ASP A 84 -13.70 5.81 -7.59
CA ASP A 84 -14.79 6.79 -7.52
C ASP A 84 -16.12 6.09 -7.23
N ASP A 85 -16.31 5.71 -5.96
CA ASP A 85 -17.53 5.10 -5.46
C ASP A 85 -17.95 5.67 -4.09
N ARG A 86 -19.02 5.10 -3.50
CA ARG A 86 -19.53 5.55 -2.20
C ARG A 86 -18.48 5.44 -1.08
N THR A 87 -17.64 4.41 -1.11
CA THR A 87 -16.59 4.19 -0.12
C THR A 87 -15.44 5.16 -0.35
N GLY A 88 -14.96 5.32 -1.59
CA GLY A 88 -13.87 6.22 -1.92
C GLY A 88 -14.21 7.70 -1.72
N GLY A 89 -15.45 8.10 -2.03
CA GLY A 89 -15.93 9.47 -1.86
C GLY A 89 -16.23 9.88 -0.41
N ALA A 90 -16.22 8.95 0.54
CA ALA A 90 -16.55 9.24 1.94
C ALA A 90 -15.43 10.04 2.62
N GLU A 91 -15.81 11.06 3.41
CA GLU A 91 -14.85 11.91 4.15
C GLU A 91 -13.91 11.10 5.04
N ARG A 92 -14.40 10.00 5.61
CA ARG A 92 -13.57 9.12 6.45
C ARG A 92 -12.45 8.44 5.66
N THR A 93 -12.75 8.01 4.43
CA THR A 93 -11.75 7.43 3.51
C THR A 93 -10.74 8.48 3.11
N LYS A 94 -11.21 9.67 2.69
CA LYS A 94 -10.33 10.79 2.31
C LYS A 94 -9.36 11.17 3.43
N ALA A 95 -9.85 11.26 4.68
CA ALA A 95 -8.99 11.52 5.84
C ALA A 95 -7.89 10.46 6.03
N GLY A 96 -8.17 9.19 5.70
CA GLY A 96 -7.16 8.14 5.73
C GLY A 96 -6.14 8.29 4.59
N VAL A 97 -6.61 8.54 3.37
CA VAL A 97 -5.76 8.72 2.18
C VAL A 97 -4.87 9.96 2.31
N ASP A 98 -5.41 11.08 2.81
CA ASP A 98 -4.65 12.32 3.02
C ASP A 98 -3.50 12.11 4.02
N ALA A 99 -3.64 11.18 4.97
CA ALA A 99 -2.58 10.86 5.93
C ALA A 99 -1.43 10.02 5.33
N LEU A 100 -1.60 9.49 4.10
CA LEU A 100 -0.54 8.77 3.38
C LEU A 100 0.43 9.72 2.63
N LEU A 101 0.08 11.01 2.51
CA LEU A 101 0.84 12.04 1.77
C LEU A 101 1.63 12.95 2.73
#